data_AF-A0A2V5QM52-F1
#
_entry.id   AF-A0A2V5QM52-F1
#
_cell.length_a   1.000
_cell.length_b   1.000
_cell.length_c   1.000
_cell.angle_alpha   90.00
_cell.angle_beta   90.00
_cell.angle_gamma   90.00
#
_symmetry.space_group_name_H-M   'P 1'
#
loop_
_entity.id
_entity.type
_entity.pdbx_description
1 polymer ?
#
loop_
_entity_poly.entity_id
_entity_poly.type
_entity_poly.pdbx_seq_one_letter_code
_entity_poly.pdbx_strand_id
1 'polypeptide(L)'
;MSRTKAIFAGLLAGLLAGIVMTTAMLLLAALGVATPLVIIGDRLSVFIPPGPFLSLMGKVGGYNHLKQLGVGSTIAGQLLVAAIGGAMLGLLARRNRARASAMWTMSIFIVLPIVAFAIALWPVLGTSYVGLPIDAARLVTLVSFALCVFLFERTLVAAFQFLATLKIGKRGYEFTPVIGRRAFVLGAIGAAVAGGGIALARTLYRRATFSYDGTQYKGRIVEPITPNELFYCVTKNVVDPKVNVDLWHLEVNGLVQNRATWRFQDLLGLPAREQQTTLMCISNGLDAGLISNAAFQCRSGAPTWC
;
A
#
# COMPACT_ATOMS: atom_id res chain seq x y z
N MET A 1 -5.02 -37.13 -8.78
CA MET A 1 -5.69 -35.91 -9.31
C MET A 1 -5.10 -35.59 -10.69
N SER A 2 -5.91 -35.29 -11.71
CA SER A 2 -5.39 -34.94 -13.05
C SER A 2 -4.65 -33.60 -13.04
N ARG A 3 -3.80 -33.33 -14.05
CA ARG A 3 -3.05 -32.06 -14.16
C ARG A 3 -3.97 -30.85 -14.08
N THR A 4 -5.03 -30.86 -14.88
CA THR A 4 -6.00 -29.76 -14.99
C THR A 4 -6.73 -29.53 -13.67
N LYS A 5 -7.15 -30.59 -12.97
CA LYS A 5 -7.79 -30.48 -11.65
C LYS A 5 -6.85 -29.91 -10.58
N ALA A 6 -5.56 -30.27 -10.65
CA ALA A 6 -4.54 -29.75 -9.73
C ALA A 6 -4.26 -28.26 -9.94
N ILE A 7 -4.13 -27.83 -11.20
CA ILE A 7 -3.96 -26.42 -11.57
C ILE A 7 -5.18 -25.62 -11.12
N PHE A 8 -6.39 -26.09 -11.43
CA PHE A 8 -7.63 -25.40 -11.07
C PHE A 8 -7.80 -25.26 -9.56
N ALA A 9 -7.57 -26.33 -8.80
CA ALA A 9 -7.62 -26.27 -7.34
C ALA A 9 -6.56 -25.31 -6.76
N GLY A 10 -5.36 -25.31 -7.33
CA GLY A 10 -4.29 -24.38 -6.97
C GLY A 10 -4.63 -22.92 -7.27
N LEU A 11 -5.16 -22.63 -8.47
CA LEU A 11 -5.61 -21.29 -8.87
C LEU A 11 -6.68 -20.75 -7.92
N LEU A 12 -7.70 -21.55 -7.61
CA LEU A 12 -8.79 -21.15 -6.73
C LEU A 12 -8.30 -20.89 -5.29
N ALA A 13 -7.44 -21.78 -4.77
CA ALA A 13 -6.83 -21.62 -3.46
C ALA A 13 -5.93 -20.39 -3.39
N GLY A 14 -5.13 -20.15 -4.44
CA GLY A 14 -4.28 -18.97 -4.57
C GLY A 14 -5.06 -17.67 -4.63
N LEU A 15 -6.13 -17.62 -5.43
CA LEU A 15 -6.99 -16.44 -5.51
C LEU A 15 -7.66 -16.14 -4.16
N LEU A 16 -8.20 -17.16 -3.48
CA LEU A 16 -8.79 -17.00 -2.15
C LEU A 16 -7.76 -16.48 -1.14
N ALA A 17 -6.56 -17.07 -1.11
CA ALA A 17 -5.48 -16.63 -0.24
C ALA A 17 -5.07 -15.17 -0.54
N GLY A 18 -5.00 -14.80 -1.83
CA GLY A 18 -4.73 -13.43 -2.25
C GLY A 18 -5.80 -12.45 -1.77
N ILE A 19 -7.08 -12.81 -1.87
CA ILE A 19 -8.21 -11.99 -1.37
C ILE A 19 -8.12 -11.81 0.15
N VAL A 20 -7.83 -12.88 0.90
CA VAL A 20 -7.65 -12.82 2.36
C VAL A 20 -6.48 -11.91 2.73
N MET A 21 -5.34 -12.06 2.05
CA MET A 21 -4.16 -11.23 2.26
C MET A 21 -4.43 -9.75 1.96
N THR A 22 -5.08 -9.44 0.83
CA THR A 22 -5.47 -8.06 0.48
C THR A 22 -6.42 -7.48 1.53
N THR A 23 -7.40 -8.27 1.98
CA THR A 23 -8.36 -7.81 3.00
C THR A 23 -7.68 -7.53 4.33
N ALA A 24 -6.73 -8.38 4.73
CA ALA A 24 -5.91 -8.16 5.92
C ALA A 24 -5.06 -6.88 5.79
N MET A 25 -4.46 -6.62 4.62
CA MET A 25 -3.74 -5.37 4.37
C MET A 25 -4.66 -4.15 4.45
N LEU A 26 -5.86 -4.21 3.87
CA LEU A 26 -6.82 -3.10 3.97
C LEU A 26 -7.26 -2.86 5.43
N LEU A 27 -7.42 -3.91 6.22
CA LEU A 27 -7.71 -3.79 7.65
C LEU A 27 -6.54 -3.12 8.40
N LEU A 28 -5.31 -3.56 8.15
CA LEU A 28 -4.09 -2.95 8.73
C LEU A 28 -3.94 -1.48 8.31
N ALA A 29 -4.23 -1.15 7.05
CA ALA A 29 -4.24 0.23 6.56
C ALA A 29 -5.29 1.08 7.28
N ALA A 30 -6.47 0.52 7.59
CA ALA A 30 -7.49 1.21 8.39
C ALA A 30 -7.06 1.49 9.84
N LEU A 31 -6.09 0.71 10.35
CA LEU A 31 -5.44 0.91 11.64
C LEU A 31 -4.22 1.85 11.57
N GLY A 32 -3.92 2.41 10.40
CA GLY A 32 -2.79 3.34 10.21
C GLY A 32 -1.44 2.66 9.98
N VAL A 33 -1.42 1.35 9.70
CA VAL A 33 -0.19 0.62 9.34
C VAL A 33 0.13 0.83 7.87
N ALA A 34 1.41 1.08 7.57
CA ALA A 34 1.88 1.13 6.20
C ALA A 34 1.85 -0.27 5.57
N THR A 35 1.20 -0.39 4.41
CA THR A 35 1.07 -1.67 3.71
C THR A 35 1.69 -1.62 2.33
N PRO A 36 2.09 -2.77 1.77
CA PRO A 36 2.64 -2.85 0.41
C PRO A 36 1.75 -2.19 -0.64
N LEU A 37 0.43 -2.15 -0.40
CA LEU A 37 -0.56 -1.54 -1.29
C LEU A 37 -0.26 -0.06 -1.61
N VAL A 38 0.42 0.65 -0.71
CA VAL A 38 0.74 2.08 -0.87
C VAL A 38 2.25 2.30 -1.01
N ILE A 39 3.06 1.69 -0.14
CA ILE A 39 4.51 2.00 -0.08
C ILE A 39 5.31 1.47 -1.27
N ILE A 40 4.77 0.52 -2.05
CA ILE A 40 5.40 0.12 -3.32
C ILE A 40 5.43 1.30 -4.28
N GLY A 41 4.37 2.12 -4.33
CA GLY A 41 4.32 3.32 -5.16
C GLY A 41 5.39 4.33 -4.76
N ASP A 42 5.55 4.58 -3.45
CA ASP A 42 6.60 5.44 -2.91
C ASP A 42 7.99 4.96 -3.35
N ARG A 43 8.26 3.64 -3.25
CA ARG A 43 9.54 3.06 -3.68
C ARG A 43 9.79 3.19 -5.18
N LEU A 44 8.77 2.90 -6.00
CA LEU A 44 8.91 2.86 -7.45
C LEU A 44 9.02 4.26 -8.06
N SER A 45 8.33 5.24 -7.50
CA SER A 45 8.29 6.61 -8.02
C SER A 45 9.67 7.26 -8.15
N VAL A 46 10.61 6.94 -7.26
CA VAL A 46 11.99 7.46 -7.27
C VAL A 46 12.76 7.05 -8.54
N PHE A 47 12.36 5.95 -9.19
CA PHE A 47 13.02 5.45 -10.39
C PHE A 47 12.40 5.98 -11.70
N ILE A 48 11.33 6.80 -11.62
CA ILE A 48 10.66 7.34 -12.80
C ILE A 48 11.21 8.75 -13.06
N PRO A 49 11.88 8.99 -14.20
CA PRO A 49 12.36 10.34 -14.53
C PRO A 49 11.19 11.32 -14.72
N PRO A 50 11.42 12.64 -14.55
CA PRO A 50 10.36 13.65 -14.62
C PRO A 50 9.55 13.64 -15.92
N GLY A 51 10.20 13.51 -17.08
CA GLY A 51 9.50 13.53 -18.39
C GLY A 51 8.45 12.42 -18.54
N PRO A 52 8.83 11.14 -18.44
CA PRO A 52 7.89 10.02 -18.44
C PRO A 52 6.80 10.13 -17.36
N PHE A 53 7.17 10.60 -16.17
CA PHE A 53 6.22 10.79 -15.07
C PHE A 53 5.13 11.81 -15.41
N LEU A 54 5.52 12.99 -15.91
CA LEU A 54 4.59 14.05 -16.32
C LEU A 54 3.72 13.61 -17.53
N SER A 55 4.30 12.88 -18.49
CA SER A 55 3.54 12.33 -19.62
C SER A 55 2.49 11.32 -19.16
N LEU A 56 2.86 10.42 -18.25
CA LEU A 56 1.95 9.45 -17.69
C LEU A 56 0.82 10.14 -16.92
N MET A 57 1.17 11.13 -16.09
CA MET A 57 0.21 11.96 -15.37
C MET A 57 -0.79 12.64 -16.32
N GLY A 58 -0.32 13.22 -17.43
CA GLY A 58 -1.19 13.81 -18.45
C GLY A 58 -2.14 12.78 -19.09
N LYS A 59 -1.65 11.58 -19.40
CA LYS A 59 -2.45 10.51 -20.04
C LYS A 59 -3.53 9.93 -19.13
N VAL A 60 -3.25 9.82 -17.82
CA VAL A 60 -4.20 9.24 -16.86
C VAL A 60 -5.13 10.27 -16.23
N GLY A 61 -5.07 11.53 -16.65
CA GLY A 61 -5.97 12.58 -16.16
C GLY A 61 -5.56 13.17 -14.81
N GLY A 62 -4.26 13.28 -14.55
CA GLY A 62 -3.71 13.91 -13.35
C GLY A 62 -3.12 12.95 -12.33
N TYR A 63 -2.43 13.50 -11.34
CA TYR A 63 -1.68 12.72 -10.36
C TYR A 63 -2.58 11.90 -9.41
N ASN A 64 -3.76 12.43 -9.06
CA ASN A 64 -4.74 11.72 -8.26
C ASN A 64 -5.16 10.38 -8.90
N HIS A 65 -5.48 10.38 -10.20
CA HIS A 65 -5.78 9.18 -10.96
C HIS A 65 -4.57 8.23 -11.04
N LEU A 66 -3.36 8.77 -11.21
CA LEU A 66 -2.14 7.97 -11.19
C LEU A 66 -1.96 7.20 -9.86
N LYS A 67 -2.21 7.86 -8.72
CA LYS A 67 -2.16 7.21 -7.40
C LYS A 67 -3.20 6.10 -7.27
N GLN A 68 -4.43 6.35 -7.70
CA GLN A 68 -5.51 5.35 -7.67
C GLN A 68 -5.17 4.13 -8.53
N LEU A 69 -4.58 4.36 -9.72
CA LEU A 69 -4.06 3.30 -10.58
C LEU A 69 -2.90 2.54 -9.93
N GLY A 70 -1.99 3.22 -9.22
CA GLY A 70 -0.89 2.60 -8.48
C GLY A 70 -1.38 1.61 -7.41
N VAL A 71 -2.35 2.04 -6.58
CA VAL A 71 -2.95 1.16 -5.57
C VAL A 71 -3.72 0.02 -6.22
N GLY A 72 -4.55 0.31 -7.23
CA GLY A 72 -5.35 -0.70 -7.93
C GLY A 72 -4.52 -1.74 -8.66
N SER A 73 -3.46 -1.32 -9.35
CA SER A 73 -2.53 -2.23 -10.04
C SER A 73 -1.72 -3.09 -9.06
N THR A 74 -1.38 -2.56 -7.88
CA THR A 74 -0.72 -3.36 -6.82
C THR A 74 -1.65 -4.46 -6.31
N ILE A 75 -2.93 -4.15 -6.06
CA ILE A 75 -3.93 -5.16 -5.67
C ILE A 75 -4.11 -6.21 -6.77
N ALA A 76 -4.28 -5.79 -8.02
CA ALA A 76 -4.46 -6.69 -9.16
C ALA A 76 -3.23 -7.59 -9.37
N GLY A 77 -2.03 -7.02 -9.31
CA GLY A 77 -0.76 -7.74 -9.42
C GLY A 77 -0.60 -8.77 -8.30
N GLN A 78 -0.92 -8.40 -7.05
CA GLN A 78 -0.90 -9.33 -5.92
C GLN A 78 -1.84 -10.52 -6.14
N LEU A 79 -3.09 -10.27 -6.57
CA LEU A 79 -4.06 -11.33 -6.83
C LEU A 79 -3.62 -12.27 -7.97
N LEU A 80 -3.00 -11.71 -9.01
CA LEU A 80 -2.45 -12.49 -10.12
C LEU A 80 -1.28 -13.38 -9.66
N VAL A 81 -0.31 -12.81 -8.94
CA VAL A 81 0.83 -13.56 -8.39
C VAL A 81 0.36 -14.64 -7.41
N ALA A 82 -0.63 -14.33 -6.58
CA ALA A 82 -1.26 -15.28 -5.67
C ALA A 82 -1.88 -16.47 -6.40
N ALA A 83 -2.66 -16.22 -7.46
CA ALA A 83 -3.27 -17.26 -8.28
C ALA A 83 -2.20 -18.13 -8.97
N ILE A 84 -1.18 -17.52 -9.55
CA ILE A 84 -0.05 -18.23 -10.20
C ILE A 84 0.70 -19.08 -9.18
N GLY A 85 1.03 -18.53 -8.01
CA GLY A 85 1.70 -19.26 -6.93
C GLY A 85 0.91 -20.47 -6.45
N GLY A 86 -0.41 -20.33 -6.32
CA GLY A 86 -1.30 -21.45 -6.00
C GLY A 86 -1.35 -22.51 -7.11
N ALA A 87 -1.39 -22.11 -8.38
CA ALA A 87 -1.33 -23.03 -9.51
C ALA A 87 -0.03 -23.85 -9.54
N MET A 88 1.10 -23.18 -9.28
CA MET A 88 2.42 -23.81 -9.16
C MET A 88 2.48 -24.80 -8.00
N LEU A 89 1.96 -24.43 -6.82
CA LEU A 89 1.85 -25.33 -5.67
C LEU A 89 1.03 -26.57 -6.04
N GLY A 90 -0.12 -26.40 -6.71
CA GLY A 90 -0.97 -27.52 -7.14
C GLY A 90 -0.26 -28.48 -8.09
N LEU A 91 0.53 -27.97 -9.03
CA LEU A 91 1.35 -28.78 -9.94
C LEU A 91 2.46 -29.55 -9.23
N LEU A 92 3.13 -28.91 -8.29
CA LEU A 92 4.25 -29.49 -7.54
C LEU A 92 3.78 -30.53 -6.52
N ALA A 93 2.72 -30.22 -5.78
CA ALA A 93 2.10 -31.13 -4.81
C ALA A 93 1.58 -32.42 -5.47
N ARG A 94 1.17 -32.34 -6.75
CA ARG A 94 0.82 -33.53 -7.54
C ARG A 94 2.03 -34.43 -7.82
N ARG A 95 3.20 -33.85 -8.14
CA ARG A 95 4.40 -34.60 -8.53
C ARG A 95 5.13 -35.19 -7.33
N ASN A 96 5.15 -34.47 -6.21
CA ASN A 96 5.77 -34.95 -4.98
C ASN A 96 5.04 -34.37 -3.76
N ARG A 97 4.36 -35.23 -2.98
CA ARG A 97 3.67 -34.81 -1.75
C ARG A 97 4.62 -34.22 -0.71
N ALA A 98 5.91 -34.59 -0.72
CA ALA A 98 6.90 -33.98 0.15
C ALA A 98 7.16 -32.49 -0.17
N ARG A 99 6.89 -32.02 -1.41
CA ARG A 99 6.94 -30.59 -1.77
C ARG A 99 5.70 -29.80 -1.33
N ALA A 100 4.67 -30.49 -0.85
CA ALA A 100 3.57 -29.90 -0.10
C ALA A 100 3.80 -29.98 1.43
N SER A 101 5.00 -30.35 1.87
CA SER A 101 5.42 -30.26 3.27
C SER A 101 5.35 -28.80 3.74
N ALA A 102 4.91 -28.61 4.98
CA ALA A 102 4.86 -27.32 5.63
C ALA A 102 6.22 -26.59 5.56
N MET A 103 7.35 -27.30 5.69
CA MET A 103 8.67 -26.66 5.58
C MET A 103 8.88 -25.99 4.21
N TRP A 104 8.45 -26.63 3.12
CA TRP A 104 8.66 -26.10 1.77
C TRP A 104 7.73 -24.92 1.48
N THR A 105 6.47 -25.02 1.90
CA THR A 105 5.49 -23.92 1.72
C THR A 105 5.84 -22.71 2.57
N MET A 106 6.27 -22.91 3.83
CA MET A 106 6.76 -21.83 4.69
C MET A 106 7.97 -21.11 4.08
N SER A 107 8.97 -21.85 3.57
CA SER A 107 10.16 -21.22 2.97
C SER A 107 9.81 -20.35 1.77
N ILE A 108 8.90 -20.80 0.90
CA ILE A 108 8.58 -20.11 -0.36
C ILE A 108 7.53 -19.03 -0.21
N PHE A 109 6.51 -19.23 0.62
CA PHE A 109 5.39 -18.31 0.74
C PHE A 109 5.47 -17.39 1.96
N ILE A 110 6.42 -17.63 2.87
CA ILE A 110 6.64 -16.77 4.04
C ILE A 110 8.05 -16.20 4.04
N VAL A 111 9.07 -17.06 4.17
CA VAL A 111 10.46 -16.59 4.39
C VAL A 111 10.95 -15.79 3.18
N LEU A 112 10.84 -16.35 1.97
CA LEU A 112 11.29 -15.69 0.76
C LEU A 112 10.58 -14.34 0.52
N PRO A 113 9.24 -14.21 0.60
CA PRO A 113 8.56 -12.93 0.49
C PRO A 113 8.97 -11.92 1.56
N ILE A 114 9.13 -12.34 2.83
CA ILE A 114 9.57 -11.43 3.91
C ILE A 114 10.97 -10.88 3.61
N VAL A 115 11.90 -11.74 3.21
CA VAL A 115 13.28 -11.33 2.88
C VAL A 115 13.27 -10.42 1.65
N ALA A 116 12.56 -10.80 0.58
CA ALA A 116 12.46 -9.98 -0.62
C ALA A 116 11.82 -8.62 -0.35
N PHE A 117 10.76 -8.59 0.46
CA PHE A 117 10.08 -7.37 0.90
C PHE A 117 11.00 -6.48 1.73
N ALA A 118 11.71 -7.06 2.71
CA ALA A 118 12.65 -6.33 3.55
C ALA A 118 13.77 -5.69 2.72
N ILE A 119 14.34 -6.42 1.76
CA ILE A 119 15.40 -5.91 0.88
C ILE A 119 14.86 -4.84 -0.08
N ALA A 120 13.78 -5.13 -0.80
CA ALA A 120 13.28 -4.28 -1.87
C ALA A 120 12.71 -2.94 -1.35
N LEU A 121 12.02 -2.99 -0.21
CA LEU A 121 11.31 -1.85 0.35
C LEU A 121 12.00 -1.21 1.56
N TRP A 122 13.22 -1.64 1.93
CA TRP A 122 13.97 -1.11 3.09
C TRP A 122 13.88 0.42 3.28
N PRO A 123 14.07 1.24 2.22
CA PRO A 123 14.05 2.71 2.36
C PRO A 123 12.69 3.28 2.77
N VAL A 124 11.60 2.55 2.53
CA VAL A 124 10.21 3.01 2.77
C VAL A 124 9.51 2.23 3.90
N LEU A 125 10.18 1.26 4.53
CA LEU A 125 9.56 0.50 5.63
C LEU A 125 9.29 1.35 6.88
N GLY A 126 10.02 2.46 7.04
CA GLY A 126 9.84 3.39 8.16
C GLY A 126 8.61 4.30 8.07
N THR A 127 7.79 4.16 7.01
CA THR A 127 6.57 4.95 6.84
C THR A 127 5.58 4.70 7.98
N SER A 128 5.06 5.78 8.58
CA SER A 128 4.05 5.72 9.63
C SER A 128 2.98 6.79 9.40
N TYR A 129 1.71 6.40 9.52
CA TYR A 129 0.57 7.34 9.45
C TYR A 129 0.05 7.75 10.83
N VAL A 130 0.62 7.19 11.90
CA VAL A 130 0.21 7.45 13.29
C VAL A 130 1.32 8.11 14.13
N GLY A 131 2.42 8.50 13.49
CA GLY A 131 3.52 9.23 14.13
C GLY A 131 4.50 8.35 14.92
N LEU A 132 4.66 7.08 14.56
CA LEU A 132 5.68 6.21 15.17
C LEU A 132 7.09 6.64 14.73
N PRO A 133 8.11 6.50 15.61
CA PRO A 133 9.51 6.61 15.20
C PRO A 133 9.85 5.64 14.07
N ILE A 134 10.80 6.01 13.21
CA ILE A 134 11.15 5.29 11.98
C ILE A 134 11.44 3.80 12.23
N ASP A 135 12.20 3.47 13.27
CA ASP A 135 12.56 2.08 13.57
C ASP A 135 11.38 1.26 14.10
N ALA A 136 10.53 1.87 14.92
CA ALA A 136 9.30 1.24 15.39
C ALA A 136 8.32 1.02 14.22
N ALA A 137 8.17 2.02 13.35
CA ALA A 137 7.35 1.92 12.14
C ALA A 137 7.85 0.82 11.19
N ARG A 138 9.18 0.67 11.05
CA ARG A 138 9.81 -0.41 10.28
C ARG A 138 9.46 -1.78 10.86
N LEU A 139 9.57 -1.95 12.17
CA LEU A 139 9.21 -3.19 12.84
C LEU A 139 7.72 -3.52 12.66
N VAL A 140 6.84 -2.54 12.90
CA VAL A 140 5.39 -2.71 12.73
C VAL A 140 5.05 -3.11 11.29
N THR A 141 5.65 -2.47 10.29
CA THR A 141 5.44 -2.80 8.87
C THR A 141 5.93 -4.22 8.55
N LEU A 142 7.10 -4.62 9.03
CA LEU A 142 7.64 -5.97 8.82
C LEU A 142 6.79 -7.05 9.49
N VAL A 143 6.40 -6.86 10.74
CA VAL A 143 5.55 -7.79 11.50
C VAL A 143 4.17 -7.90 10.86
N SER A 144 3.59 -6.78 10.44
CA SER A 144 2.30 -6.75 9.77
C SER A 144 2.34 -7.45 8.41
N PHE A 145 3.42 -7.27 7.65
CA PHE A 145 3.62 -8.00 6.40
C PHE A 145 3.83 -9.50 6.64
N ALA A 146 4.60 -9.87 7.67
CA ALA A 146 4.78 -11.26 8.07
C ALA A 146 3.44 -11.94 8.42
N LEU A 147 2.56 -11.23 9.14
CA LEU A 147 1.19 -11.69 9.40
C LEU A 147 0.40 -11.88 8.10
N CYS A 148 0.46 -10.93 7.17
CA CYS A 148 -0.23 -11.03 5.88
C CYS A 148 0.22 -12.26 5.06
N VAL A 149 1.53 -12.51 4.95
CA VAL A 149 2.04 -13.67 4.20
C VAL A 149 1.80 -14.99 4.93
N PHE A 150 1.75 -14.97 6.27
CA PHE A 150 1.34 -16.12 7.05
C PHE A 150 -0.14 -16.48 6.82
N LEU A 151 -1.03 -15.48 6.85
CA LEU A 151 -2.45 -15.66 6.53
C LEU A 151 -2.65 -16.16 5.10
N PHE A 152 -1.87 -15.62 4.15
CA PHE A 152 -1.83 -16.08 2.77
C PHE A 152 -1.47 -17.57 2.69
N GLU A 153 -0.33 -17.97 3.26
CA GLU A 153 0.13 -19.35 3.20
C GLU A 153 -0.87 -20.31 3.84
N ARG A 154 -1.40 -19.97 5.02
CA ARG A 154 -2.35 -20.82 5.75
C ARG A 154 -3.64 -21.00 4.97
N THR A 155 -4.13 -19.92 4.38
CA THR A 155 -5.32 -19.96 3.51
C THR A 155 -5.06 -20.79 2.26
N LEU A 156 -3.92 -20.58 1.60
CA LEU A 156 -3.53 -21.30 0.38
C LEU A 156 -3.47 -22.81 0.63
N VAL A 157 -2.73 -23.24 1.65
CA VAL A 157 -2.54 -24.66 1.96
C VAL A 157 -3.84 -25.30 2.44
N ALA A 158 -4.59 -24.65 3.34
CA ALA A 158 -5.85 -25.18 3.84
C ALA A 158 -6.90 -25.30 2.72
N ALA A 159 -7.04 -24.28 1.89
CA ALA A 159 -7.95 -24.29 0.74
C ALA A 159 -7.56 -25.36 -0.28
N PHE A 160 -6.27 -25.48 -0.59
CA PHE A 160 -5.79 -26.50 -1.51
C PHE A 160 -6.02 -27.92 -0.97
N GLN A 161 -5.73 -28.17 0.32
CA GLN A 161 -5.99 -29.47 0.95
C GLN A 161 -7.49 -29.79 0.99
N PHE A 162 -8.33 -28.81 1.32
CA PHE A 162 -9.79 -28.97 1.30
C PHE A 162 -10.31 -29.37 -0.08
N LEU A 163 -9.77 -28.78 -1.15
CA LEU A 163 -10.11 -29.15 -2.53
C LEU A 163 -9.52 -30.52 -2.94
N ALA A 164 -8.30 -30.84 -2.50
CA ALA A 164 -7.56 -32.04 -2.91
C ALA A 164 -7.92 -33.30 -2.10
N THR A 165 -8.58 -33.18 -0.94
CA THR A 165 -8.92 -34.33 -0.08
C THR A 165 -9.92 -35.26 -0.75
N LEU A 166 -9.46 -36.41 -1.23
CA LEU A 166 -10.33 -37.48 -1.71
C LEU A 166 -11.05 -38.12 -0.50
N LYS A 167 -12.37 -38.00 -0.43
CA LYS A 167 -13.16 -38.84 0.49
C LYS A 167 -13.21 -40.24 -0.15
N ILE A 168 -12.53 -41.22 0.45
CA ILE A 168 -12.67 -42.64 0.08
C ILE A 168 -14.06 -43.08 0.59
N GLY A 169 -15.09 -42.77 -0.18
CA GLY A 169 -16.41 -43.34 0.02
C GLY A 169 -16.51 -44.61 -0.81
N LYS A 170 -16.43 -45.78 -0.16
CA LYS A 170 -16.91 -47.04 -0.75
C LYS A 170 -18.41 -46.90 -0.98
N ARG A 171 -18.83 -46.47 -2.17
CA ARG A 171 -20.09 -46.85 -2.84
C ARG A 171 -20.21 -46.04 -4.13
N GLY A 172 -20.34 -46.77 -5.24
CA GLY A 172 -20.61 -46.20 -6.54
C GLY A 172 -21.93 -45.46 -6.52
N TYR A 173 -21.86 -44.17 -6.86
CA TYR A 173 -22.88 -43.46 -7.62
C TYR A 173 -22.16 -42.25 -8.22
N GLU A 174 -21.87 -42.34 -9.52
CA GLU A 174 -21.55 -41.20 -10.36
C GLU A 174 -22.81 -40.34 -10.46
N PHE A 175 -22.69 -39.05 -10.16
CA PHE A 175 -23.41 -37.89 -10.71
C PHE A 175 -23.47 -36.74 -9.68
N THR A 176 -22.30 -36.15 -9.42
CA THR A 176 -22.06 -34.71 -9.18
C THR A 176 -20.58 -34.53 -8.83
N PRO A 177 -19.88 -33.52 -9.37
CA PRO A 177 -18.47 -33.35 -9.06
C PRO A 177 -18.36 -32.86 -7.62
N VAL A 178 -17.89 -33.70 -6.69
CA VAL A 178 -17.63 -33.34 -5.28
C VAL A 178 -16.70 -32.11 -5.16
N ILE A 179 -15.84 -31.91 -6.17
CA ILE A 179 -15.02 -30.70 -6.35
C ILE A 179 -15.90 -29.45 -6.51
N GLY A 180 -17.03 -29.54 -7.23
CA GLY A 180 -17.96 -28.44 -7.45
C GLY A 180 -18.55 -27.90 -6.15
N ARG A 181 -19.00 -28.76 -5.22
CA ARG A 181 -19.54 -28.32 -3.92
C ARG A 181 -18.47 -27.63 -3.06
N ARG A 182 -17.25 -28.17 -3.03
CA ARG A 182 -16.16 -27.58 -2.22
C ARG A 182 -15.62 -26.28 -2.83
N ALA A 183 -15.51 -26.24 -4.16
CA ALA A 183 -15.17 -25.03 -4.89
C ALA A 183 -16.25 -23.95 -4.68
N PHE A 184 -17.53 -24.34 -4.64
CA PHE A 184 -18.62 -23.43 -4.30
C PHE A 184 -18.49 -22.85 -2.88
N VAL A 185 -18.20 -23.69 -1.88
CA VAL A 185 -17.97 -23.22 -0.50
C VAL A 185 -16.81 -22.23 -0.42
N LEU A 186 -15.66 -22.56 -1.03
CA LEU A 186 -14.52 -21.64 -1.06
C LEU A 186 -14.81 -20.37 -1.86
N GLY A 187 -15.59 -20.47 -2.93
CA GLY A 187 -16.07 -19.33 -3.70
C GLY A 187 -16.98 -18.41 -2.87
N ALA A 188 -17.90 -18.98 -2.08
CA ALA A 188 -18.76 -18.22 -1.19
C ALA A 188 -17.96 -17.53 -0.07
N ILE A 189 -16.99 -18.22 0.54
CA ILE A 189 -16.07 -17.62 1.52
C ILE A 189 -15.26 -16.50 0.85
N GLY A 190 -14.69 -16.75 -0.33
CA GLY A 190 -13.93 -15.75 -1.08
C GLY A 190 -14.76 -14.52 -1.42
N ALA A 191 -16.02 -14.70 -1.83
CA ALA A 191 -16.94 -13.60 -2.10
C ALA A 191 -17.28 -12.80 -0.83
N ALA A 192 -17.51 -13.46 0.30
CA ALA A 192 -17.76 -12.79 1.58
C ALA A 192 -16.55 -11.96 2.03
N VAL A 193 -15.34 -12.54 1.99
CA VAL A 193 -14.10 -11.84 2.35
C VAL A 193 -13.83 -10.69 1.38
N ALA A 194 -13.99 -10.90 0.07
CA ALA A 194 -13.86 -9.84 -0.93
C ALA A 194 -14.88 -8.71 -0.69
N GLY A 195 -16.12 -9.03 -0.32
CA GLY A 195 -17.13 -8.05 0.06
C GLY A 195 -16.69 -7.17 1.24
N GLY A 196 -16.13 -7.79 2.29
CA GLY A 196 -15.53 -7.08 3.42
C GLY A 196 -14.34 -6.21 2.99
N GLY A 197 -13.44 -6.75 2.16
CA GLY A 197 -12.32 -6.01 1.58
C GLY A 197 -12.78 -4.80 0.75
N ILE A 198 -13.82 -4.94 -0.08
CA ILE A 198 -14.41 -3.84 -0.86
C ILE A 198 -15.02 -2.78 0.07
N ALA A 199 -15.70 -3.17 1.14
CA ALA A 199 -16.25 -2.25 2.12
C ALA A 199 -15.14 -1.45 2.85
N LEU A 200 -14.04 -2.11 3.22
CA LEU A 200 -12.85 -1.47 3.78
C LEU A 200 -12.19 -0.53 2.77
N ALA A 201 -11.98 -0.99 1.53
CA ALA A 201 -11.39 -0.18 0.46
C ALA A 201 -12.22 1.08 0.18
N ARG A 202 -13.55 0.98 0.12
CA ARG A 202 -14.44 2.15 -0.02
C ARG A 202 -14.33 3.11 1.15
N THR A 203 -14.22 2.58 2.37
CA THR A 203 -14.05 3.41 3.57
C THR A 203 -12.71 4.13 3.57
N LEU A 204 -11.64 3.44 3.22
CA LEU A 204 -10.31 4.01 3.07
C LEU A 204 -10.25 5.04 1.95
N TYR A 205 -10.87 4.76 0.79
CA TYR A 205 -10.91 5.67 -0.34
C TYR A 205 -11.55 7.02 0.03
N ARG A 206 -12.61 7.01 0.85
CA ARG A 206 -13.24 8.23 1.36
C ARG A 206 -12.38 9.01 2.38
N ARG A 207 -11.45 8.33 3.06
CA ARG A 207 -10.50 8.95 4.02
C ARG A 207 -9.18 9.33 3.37
N ALA A 208 -8.88 8.75 2.21
CA ALA A 208 -7.68 9.01 1.46
C ALA A 208 -7.66 10.44 0.92
N THR A 209 -6.49 10.91 0.56
CA THR A 209 -6.31 12.29 0.09
C THR A 209 -6.99 12.58 -1.26
N PHE A 210 -7.58 11.56 -1.89
CA PHE A 210 -8.13 11.64 -3.25
C PHE A 210 -9.23 12.70 -3.41
N SER A 211 -9.89 13.12 -2.34
CA SER A 211 -10.95 14.13 -2.39
C SER A 211 -10.45 15.57 -2.44
N TYR A 212 -9.23 15.84 -1.97
CA TYR A 212 -8.66 17.19 -1.93
C TYR A 212 -7.31 17.33 -2.66
N ASP A 213 -6.70 16.23 -3.08
CA ASP A 213 -5.50 16.28 -3.91
C ASP A 213 -5.80 16.90 -5.28
N GLY A 214 -5.14 18.01 -5.57
CA GLY A 214 -5.34 18.81 -6.76
C GLY A 214 -6.42 19.89 -6.62
N THR A 215 -6.81 20.28 -5.40
CA THR A 215 -7.69 21.45 -5.20
C THR A 215 -7.03 22.71 -5.77
N GLN A 216 -7.82 23.47 -6.53
CA GLN A 216 -7.35 24.62 -7.30
C GLN A 216 -7.87 25.91 -6.67
N TYR A 217 -7.06 26.96 -6.70
CA TYR A 217 -7.45 28.31 -6.34
C TYR A 217 -7.36 29.22 -7.56
N LYS A 218 -8.52 29.64 -8.08
CA LYS A 218 -8.61 30.45 -9.32
C LYS A 218 -9.92 31.21 -9.45
N GLY A 219 -9.97 32.11 -10.43
CA GLY A 219 -11.17 32.88 -10.78
C GLY A 219 -11.31 34.18 -9.96
N ARG A 220 -12.54 34.66 -9.80
CA ARG A 220 -12.84 35.96 -9.18
C ARG A 220 -12.64 36.00 -7.66
N ILE A 221 -12.47 34.84 -7.05
CA ILE A 221 -12.26 34.69 -5.60
C ILE A 221 -10.79 34.83 -5.20
N VAL A 222 -9.88 35.04 -6.16
CA VAL A 222 -8.44 35.11 -5.88
C VAL A 222 -8.09 36.42 -5.19
N GLU A 223 -7.47 36.27 -4.03
CA GLU A 223 -6.96 37.35 -3.18
C GLU A 223 -5.41 37.37 -3.18
N PRO A 224 -4.77 38.52 -2.90
CA PRO A 224 -3.31 38.63 -2.81
C PRO A 224 -2.68 37.69 -1.78
N ILE A 225 -3.36 37.46 -0.65
CA ILE A 225 -3.04 36.40 0.32
C ILE A 225 -4.19 35.40 0.23
N THR A 226 -3.87 34.15 -0.08
CA THR A 226 -4.87 33.08 -0.22
C THR A 226 -5.38 32.66 1.16
N PRO A 227 -6.70 32.62 1.41
CA PRO A 227 -7.26 32.05 2.63
C PRO A 227 -6.77 30.61 2.85
N ASN A 228 -6.45 30.24 4.09
CA ASN A 228 -5.80 28.96 4.40
C ASN A 228 -6.60 27.75 3.90
N GLU A 229 -7.93 27.82 4.01
CA GLU A 229 -8.87 26.79 3.57
C GLU A 229 -9.03 26.70 2.03
N LEU A 230 -8.56 27.72 1.30
CA LEU A 230 -8.58 27.77 -0.16
C LEU A 230 -7.19 27.61 -0.78
N PHE A 231 -6.13 27.49 0.03
CA PHE A 231 -4.78 27.28 -0.46
C PHE A 231 -4.71 25.99 -1.30
N TYR A 232 -4.18 26.07 -2.52
CA TYR A 232 -4.13 24.91 -3.41
C TYR A 232 -3.43 23.73 -2.71
N CYS A 233 -4.00 22.53 -2.82
CA CYS A 233 -3.44 21.35 -2.17
C CYS A 233 -3.00 20.34 -3.23
N VAL A 234 -1.74 19.93 -3.16
CA VAL A 234 -1.22 18.77 -3.89
C VAL A 234 -0.49 17.89 -2.89
N THR A 235 -0.76 16.59 -2.93
CA THR A 235 -0.14 15.65 -1.99
C THR A 235 0.26 14.37 -2.68
N LYS A 236 1.50 13.95 -2.43
CA LYS A 236 1.97 12.64 -2.87
C LYS A 236 1.32 11.48 -2.11
N ASN A 237 0.81 11.75 -0.91
CA ASN A 237 0.35 10.70 -0.01
C ASN A 237 -0.99 10.15 -0.50
N VAL A 238 -1.26 8.88 -0.17
CA VAL A 238 -2.63 8.31 -0.21
C VAL A 238 -3.34 8.56 1.11
N VAL A 239 -2.59 8.58 2.21
CA VAL A 239 -3.07 8.87 3.56
C VAL A 239 -2.10 9.86 4.20
N ASP A 240 -2.62 10.99 4.70
CA ASP A 240 -1.80 11.95 5.41
C ASP A 240 -1.48 11.45 6.84
N PRO A 241 -0.24 11.67 7.31
CA PRO A 241 0.16 11.22 8.63
C PRO A 241 -0.46 12.08 9.73
N LYS A 242 -0.88 11.44 10.82
CA LYS A 242 -1.16 12.14 12.07
C LYS A 242 0.17 12.36 12.80
N VAL A 243 0.63 13.61 12.84
CA VAL A 243 1.87 13.99 13.51
C VAL A 243 1.67 14.03 15.02
N ASN A 244 2.54 13.35 15.78
CA ASN A 244 2.66 13.52 17.22
C ASN A 244 3.80 14.50 17.49
N VAL A 245 3.47 15.71 17.94
CA VAL A 245 4.42 16.81 18.15
C VAL A 245 5.46 16.47 19.22
N ASP A 246 5.09 15.69 20.25
CA ASP A 246 5.99 15.32 21.35
C ASP A 246 7.06 14.30 20.91
N LEU A 247 6.76 13.52 19.87
CA LEU A 247 7.68 12.55 19.28
C LEU A 247 8.37 13.07 18.01
N TRP A 248 7.94 14.22 17.48
CA TRP A 248 8.43 14.74 16.21
C TRP A 248 9.79 15.43 16.36
N HIS A 249 10.69 15.17 15.41
CA HIS A 249 12.02 15.76 15.35
C HIS A 249 12.37 16.10 13.89
N LEU A 250 13.07 17.22 13.69
CA LEU A 250 13.76 17.55 12.44
C LEU A 250 15.21 17.11 12.54
N GLU A 251 15.62 16.19 11.66
CA GLU A 251 16.99 15.69 11.59
C GLU A 251 17.75 16.33 10.43
N VAL A 252 18.82 17.06 10.74
CA VAL A 252 19.78 17.60 9.77
C VAL A 252 20.97 16.64 9.71
N ASN A 253 21.04 15.86 8.64
CA ASN A 253 22.02 14.79 8.45
C ASN A 253 22.72 14.90 7.07
N GLY A 254 23.50 13.88 6.69
CA GLY A 254 24.19 13.85 5.39
C GLY A 254 25.51 14.63 5.39
N LEU A 255 25.77 15.35 4.29
CA LEU A 255 27.00 16.12 4.04
C LEU A 255 26.91 17.52 4.67
N VAL A 256 26.85 17.57 6.00
CA VAL A 256 26.80 18.81 6.79
C VAL A 256 27.94 18.85 7.80
N GLN A 257 28.41 20.05 8.14
CA GLN A 257 29.47 20.22 9.15
C GLN A 257 28.99 19.80 10.55
N ASN A 258 27.79 20.25 10.94
CA ASN A 258 27.18 19.96 12.23
C ASN A 258 25.86 19.21 12.02
N ARG A 259 25.82 17.93 12.39
CA ARG A 259 24.56 17.19 12.45
C ARG A 259 23.75 17.66 13.65
N ALA A 260 22.45 17.81 13.47
CA ALA A 260 21.56 18.27 14.52
C ALA A 260 20.22 17.55 14.46
N THR A 261 19.60 17.41 15.63
CA THR A 261 18.23 16.92 15.76
C THR A 261 17.48 17.93 16.62
N TRP A 262 16.41 18.51 16.08
CA TRP A 262 15.61 19.53 16.76
C TRP A 262 14.20 19.03 17.02
N ARG A 263 13.72 19.15 18.25
CA ARG A 263 12.30 18.97 18.57
C ARG A 263 11.52 20.17 18.12
N PHE A 264 10.20 20.04 18.07
CA PHE A 264 9.31 21.14 17.72
C PHE A 264 9.52 22.38 18.62
N GLN A 265 9.71 22.18 19.93
CA GLN A 265 9.96 23.28 20.87
C GLN A 265 11.30 23.99 20.61
N ASP A 266 12.33 23.24 20.20
CA ASP A 266 13.62 23.83 19.89
C ASP A 266 13.51 24.79 18.68
N LEU A 267 12.65 24.46 17.70
CA LEU A 267 12.35 25.34 16.56
C LEU A 267 11.53 26.58 16.94
N LEU A 268 10.58 26.45 17.87
CA LEU A 268 9.80 27.60 18.35
C LEU A 268 10.67 28.63 19.11
N GLY A 269 11.77 28.18 19.71
CA GLY A 269 12.76 29.05 20.34
C GLY A 269 13.59 29.88 19.36
N LEU A 270 13.60 29.56 18.08
CA LEU A 270 14.30 30.34 17.07
C LEU A 270 13.55 31.66 16.74
N PRO A 271 14.27 32.71 16.33
CA PRO A 271 13.67 33.96 15.86
C PRO A 271 12.61 33.72 14.78
N ALA A 272 11.42 34.29 14.98
CA ALA A 272 10.35 34.30 13.99
C ALA A 272 10.57 35.40 12.95
N ARG A 273 10.28 35.08 11.69
CA ARG A 273 10.25 36.02 10.57
C ARG A 273 9.02 35.73 9.72
N GLU A 274 8.37 36.78 9.26
CA GLU A 274 7.28 36.67 8.29
C GLU A 274 7.84 36.85 6.88
N GLN A 275 7.45 35.96 5.96
CA GLN A 275 7.77 36.07 4.55
C GLN A 275 6.54 35.76 3.71
N GLN A 276 6.17 36.69 2.83
CA GLN A 276 5.17 36.42 1.81
C GLN A 276 5.81 35.61 0.68
N THR A 277 5.25 34.45 0.36
CA THR A 277 5.79 33.57 -0.68
C THR A 277 4.68 32.93 -1.46
N THR A 278 4.82 32.93 -2.78
CA THR A 278 3.93 32.21 -3.68
C THR A 278 4.50 30.82 -3.91
N LEU A 279 3.68 29.80 -3.65
CA LEU A 279 3.98 28.43 -4.04
C LEU A 279 3.21 28.10 -5.32
N MET A 280 3.88 27.43 -6.25
CA MET A 280 3.30 26.97 -7.51
C MET A 280 3.69 25.51 -7.75
N CYS A 281 2.72 24.68 -8.10
CA CYS A 281 3.02 23.30 -8.47
C CYS A 281 3.69 23.24 -9.86
N ILE A 282 4.64 22.32 -10.05
CA ILE A 282 5.23 22.04 -11.38
C ILE A 282 4.17 21.59 -12.41
N SER A 283 3.06 21.02 -11.96
CA SER A 283 1.94 20.63 -12.82
C SER A 283 0.92 21.76 -13.04
N ASN A 284 1.22 23.00 -12.62
CA ASN A 284 0.36 24.15 -12.88
C ASN A 284 0.38 24.51 -14.37
N GLY A 285 -0.55 23.93 -15.13
CA GLY A 285 -0.76 24.28 -16.53
C GLY A 285 -1.44 25.65 -16.71
N LEU A 286 -1.73 25.99 -17.97
CA LEU A 286 -2.51 27.18 -18.29
C LEU A 286 -3.89 27.10 -17.60
N ASP A 287 -4.24 28.13 -16.83
CA ASP A 287 -5.50 28.24 -16.09
C ASP A 287 -5.81 27.08 -15.11
N ALA A 288 -4.76 26.40 -14.63
CA ALA A 288 -4.90 25.25 -13.74
C ALA A 288 -5.18 25.64 -12.28
N GLY A 289 -4.72 26.79 -11.79
CA GLY A 289 -4.99 27.25 -10.42
C GLY A 289 -4.25 26.46 -9.33
N LEU A 290 -3.14 25.79 -9.66
CA LEU A 290 -2.24 25.12 -8.70
C LEU A 290 -1.14 26.09 -8.22
N ILE A 291 -1.58 27.26 -7.76
CA ILE A 291 -0.74 28.36 -7.33
C ILE A 291 -1.47 29.14 -6.22
N SER A 292 -0.79 29.48 -5.13
CA SER A 292 -1.34 30.28 -4.03
C SER A 292 -0.22 31.04 -3.31
N ASN A 293 -0.57 32.15 -2.68
CA ASN A 293 0.36 33.02 -1.96
C ASN A 293 -0.04 33.10 -0.48
N ALA A 294 0.92 33.03 0.43
CA ALA A 294 0.65 33.13 1.86
C ALA A 294 1.76 33.91 2.59
N ALA A 295 1.41 34.47 3.75
CA ALA A 295 2.37 35.02 4.70
C ALA A 295 2.86 33.90 5.64
N PHE A 296 4.04 33.35 5.35
CA PHE A 296 4.62 32.25 6.11
C PHE A 296 5.39 32.77 7.31
N GLN A 297 5.19 32.12 8.47
CA GLN A 297 6.00 32.37 9.66
C GLN A 297 7.12 31.33 9.73
N CYS A 298 8.34 31.72 9.35
CA CYS A 298 9.52 30.87 9.43
C CYS A 298 10.29 31.11 10.72
N ARG A 299 11.06 30.09 11.12
CA ARG A 299 11.89 30.06 12.33
C ARG A 299 13.34 29.82 11.91
N SER A 300 14.21 30.81 12.08
CA SER A 300 15.58 30.74 11.57
C SER A 300 16.59 31.35 12.54
N GLY A 301 17.72 30.65 12.73
CA GLY A 301 18.88 31.19 13.42
C GLY A 301 19.74 32.11 12.55
N ALA A 302 19.51 32.13 11.23
CA ALA A 302 20.24 32.98 10.30
C ALA A 302 19.44 34.27 9.99
N PRO A 303 20.09 35.44 9.92
CA PRO A 303 19.39 36.72 9.77
C PRO A 303 18.73 36.95 8.39
N THR A 304 19.10 36.18 7.36
CA THR A 304 18.70 36.45 5.95
C THR A 304 17.87 35.35 5.29
N TRP A 305 17.53 34.26 5.99
CA TRP A 305 16.87 33.10 5.37
C TRP A 305 15.58 32.73 6.11
N CYS A 306 14.46 32.80 5.38
CA CYS A 306 13.22 32.09 5.62
C CYS A 306 13.10 30.91 4.67
#